data_AF-A0A3M1J2P5-F1
#
_entry.id   AF-A0A3M1J2P5-F1
#
_cell.length_a   1.000
_cell.length_b   1.000
_cell.length_c   1.000
_cell.angle_alpha   90.00
_cell.angle_beta   90.00
_cell.angle_gamma   90.00
#
_symmetry.space_group_name_H-M   'P 1'
#
loop_
_entity.id
_entity.type
_entity.pdbx_description
1 polymer ?
#
loop_
_entity_poly.entity_id
_entity_poly.type
_entity_poly.pdbx_seq_one_letter_code
_entity_poly.pdbx_strand_id
1 'polypeptide(L)' 'KIMQDKPQVADFINFYLTHVNDEILDVGYFPASTESLNASKMALLEALAR' A
#
# COMPACT_ATOMS: atom_id res chain seq x y z
N LYS A 1 13.59 -8.10 4.59
CA LYS A 1 14.06 -7.77 5.96
C LYS A 1 13.00 -7.05 6.80
N ILE A 2 12.71 -5.74 6.65
CA ILE A 2 11.71 -5.06 7.54
C ILE A 2 10.31 -5.71 7.48
N MET A 3 9.84 -6.10 6.30
CA MET A 3 8.52 -6.76 6.17
C MET A 3 8.46 -8.14 6.83
N GLN A 4 9.59 -8.84 6.92
CA GLN A 4 9.69 -10.15 7.60
C GLN A 4 9.91 -9.97 9.11
N ASP A 5 10.77 -9.03 9.50
CA ASP A 5 11.11 -8.76 10.90
C ASP A 5 9.93 -8.11 11.66
N LYS A 6 9.02 -7.43 10.94
CA LYS A 6 7.87 -6.71 11.48
C LYS A 6 6.66 -6.88 10.56
N PRO A 7 5.91 -8.00 10.66
CA PRO A 7 4.75 -8.26 9.78
C PRO A 7 3.69 -7.15 9.83
N GLN A 8 3.56 -6.46 10.97
CA GLN A 8 2.64 -5.33 11.14
C GLN A 8 2.92 -4.18 10.17
N VAL A 9 4.15 -4.03 9.70
CA VAL A 9 4.50 -3.03 8.68
C VAL A 9 3.90 -3.41 7.34
N ALA A 10 3.95 -4.69 6.97
CA ALA A 10 3.33 -5.18 5.75
C ALA A 10 1.80 -5.05 5.81
N ASP A 11 1.20 -5.39 6.95
CA ASP A 11 -0.25 -5.24 7.17
C ASP A 11 -0.69 -3.79 7.02
N PHE A 12 0.04 -2.85 7.64
CA PHE A 12 -0.24 -1.43 7.54
C PHE A 12 -0.15 -0.92 6.09
N ILE A 13 0.90 -1.29 5.36
CA ILE A 13 1.06 -0.87 3.95
C ILE A 13 -0.05 -1.45 3.09
N ASN A 14 -0.41 -2.73 3.30
CA ASN A 14 -1.50 -3.35 2.58
C ASN A 14 -2.84 -2.65 2.84
N PHE A 15 -3.14 -2.33 4.11
CA PHE A 15 -4.30 -1.53 4.49
C PHE A 15 -4.30 -0.17 3.80
N TYR A 16 -3.18 0.56 3.87
CA TYR A 16 -3.05 1.87 3.22
C TYR A 16 -3.29 1.79 1.71
N LEU A 17 -2.64 0.87 0.99
CA LEU A 17 -2.82 0.68 -0.46
C LEU A 17 -4.22 0.19 -0.84
N THR A 18 -5.00 -0.32 0.12
CA THR A 18 -6.38 -0.76 -0.10
C THR A 18 -7.37 0.39 0.07
N HIS A 19 -7.16 1.25 1.08
CA HIS A 19 -8.16 2.22 1.51
C HIS A 19 -7.80 3.68 1.23
N VAL A 20 -6.57 3.99 0.80
CA VAL A 20 -6.12 5.38 0.62
C VAL A 20 -7.07 6.19 -0.27
N ASN A 21 -7.60 5.60 -1.35
CA ASN A 21 -8.48 6.33 -2.27
C ASN A 21 -9.87 6.61 -1.67
N ASP A 22 -10.29 5.88 -0.64
CA ASP A 22 -11.55 6.11 0.06
C ASP A 22 -11.44 7.36 0.95
N GLU A 23 -10.29 7.54 1.61
CA GLU A 23 -10.06 8.61 2.60
C GLU A 23 -9.48 9.90 1.98
N ILE A 24 -8.74 9.79 0.87
CA ILE A 24 -7.93 10.91 0.36
C ILE A 24 -8.77 12.06 -0.22
N LEU A 25 -10.00 11.76 -0.64
CA LEU A 25 -10.94 12.76 -1.16
C LEU A 25 -11.44 13.70 -0.05
N ASP A 26 -11.64 13.16 1.16
CA ASP A 26 -12.16 13.93 2.31
C ASP A 26 -11.15 14.99 2.80
N VAL A 27 -9.87 14.79 2.51
CA VAL A 27 -8.78 15.74 2.79
C VAL A 27 -8.39 16.60 1.57
N GLY A 28 -9.12 16.49 0.46
CA GLY A 28 -8.99 17.40 -0.69
C GLY A 28 -7.86 17.08 -1.67
N TYR A 29 -7.34 15.85 -1.67
CA TYR A 29 -6.32 15.41 -2.63
C TYR A 29 -6.90 14.50 -3.70
N PHE A 30 -6.16 14.38 -4.81
CA PHE A 30 -6.54 13.48 -5.89
C PHE A 30 -6.23 12.02 -5.55
N PRO A 31 -7.12 11.07 -5.92
CA PRO A 31 -6.86 9.65 -5.79
C PRO A 31 -5.61 9.21 -6.55
N ALA A 32 -4.91 8.22 -6.01
CA ALA A 32 -3.85 7.54 -6.74
C ALA A 32 -4.44 6.79 -7.94
N SER A 33 -3.72 6.78 -9.06
CA SER A 33 -4.16 6.04 -10.25
C SER A 33 -4.14 4.54 -9.97
N THR A 34 -5.04 3.81 -10.65
CA THR A 34 -5.10 2.34 -10.57
C THR A 34 -3.75 1.70 -10.93
N GLU A 35 -3.04 2.26 -11.92
CA GLU A 35 -1.72 1.79 -12.34
C GLU A 35 -0.70 1.91 -11.20
N SER A 36 -0.60 3.09 -10.56
CA SER A 36 0.33 3.31 -9.46
C SER A 36 0.01 2.47 -8.22
N LEU A 37 -1.28 2.27 -7.91
CA LEU A 37 -1.70 1.39 -6.83
C LEU A 37 -1.35 -0.07 -7.12
N ASN A 38 -1.58 -0.55 -8.33
CA ASN A 38 -1.24 -1.92 -8.72
C ASN A 38 0.27 -2.16 -8.70
N ALA A 39 1.07 -1.22 -9.23
CA ALA A 39 2.52 -1.28 -9.16
C ALA A 39 3.03 -1.33 -7.71
N SER A 40 2.44 -0.52 -6.82
CA SER A 40 2.80 -0.50 -5.40
C SER A 40 2.42 -1.81 -4.68
N LYS A 41 1.26 -2.38 -5.00
CA LYS A 41 0.83 -3.69 -4.48
C LYS A 41 1.76 -4.80 -4.95
N MET A 42 2.18 -4.79 -6.23
CA MET A 42 3.17 -5.74 -6.74
C MET A 42 4.51 -5.61 -6.01
N ALA A 43 5.00 -4.38 -5.80
CA ALA A 43 6.24 -4.16 -5.06
C ALA A 43 6.16 -4.67 -3.61
N LEU A 44 5.00 -4.55 -2.96
CA LEU A 44 4.77 -5.12 -1.63
C LEU A 44 4.83 -6.65 -1.65
N LEU A 45 4.17 -7.30 -2.63
CA LEU A 45 4.22 -8.76 -2.78
C LEU A 45 5.64 -9.27 -3.03
N GLU A 46 6.41 -8.58 -3.88
CA GLU A 46 7.82 -8.90 -4.11
C GLU A 46 8.68 -8.74 -2.85
N ALA A 47 8.42 -7.71 -2.05
CA ALA A 47 9.12 -7.49 -0.79
C ALA A 47 8.81 -8.55 0.27
N LEU A 48 7.61 -9.14 0.23
CA LEU A 48 7.20 -10.25 1.10
C LEU A 48 7.80 -11.59 0.69
N ALA A 49 8.06 -11.78 -0.61
CA ALA A 49 8.67 -12.99 -1.16
C ALA A 49 10.19 -13.09 -0.93
N ARG A 50 10.84 -12.02 -0.44
CA ARG A 50 12.27 -11.94 -0.13
C ARG A 50 12.54 -12.06 1.36
#